data_AF-A0A1V4AW16-F1
#
_entry.id   AF-A0A1V4AW16-F1
#
_cell.length_a   1.000
_cell.length_b   1.000
_cell.length_c   1.000
_cell.angle_alpha   90.00
_cell.angle_beta   90.00
_cell.angle_gamma   90.00
#
_symmetry.space_group_name_H-M   'P 1'
#
loop_
_entity.id
_entity.type
_entity.pdbx_description
1 polymer ?
#
loop_
_entity_poly.entity_id
_entity_poly.type
_entity_poly.pdbx_seq_one_letter_code
_entity_poly.pdbx_strand_id
1 'polypeptide(L)' 'MMDPEKIMYSINSEDIQNVARQATDRTLTEEELKFVAEKLGDYVGRCEAIVQAIGELKGTP' A
#
# COMPACT_ATOMS: atom_id res chain seq x y z
N MET A 1 -22.21 -9.69 8.76
CA MET A 1 -20.94 -9.58 9.53
C MET A 1 -19.82 -9.41 8.50
N MET A 2 -18.83 -8.57 8.74
CA MET A 2 -17.65 -8.52 7.84
C MET A 2 -16.87 -9.82 7.98
N ASP A 3 -16.42 -10.36 6.86
CA ASP A 3 -15.52 -11.51 6.82
C ASP A 3 -14.16 -11.10 7.44
N PRO A 4 -13.68 -11.79 8.50
CA PRO A 4 -12.41 -11.47 9.14
C PRO A 4 -11.20 -11.67 8.22
N GLU A 5 -11.33 -12.44 7.14
CA GLU A 5 -10.26 -12.70 6.17
C GLU A 5 -10.29 -11.74 4.97
N LYS A 6 -11.30 -10.86 4.90
CA LYS A 6 -11.43 -9.92 3.79
C LYS A 6 -10.26 -8.94 3.76
N ILE A 7 -9.46 -9.02 2.69
CA ILE A 7 -8.43 -8.03 2.38
C ILE A 7 -9.12 -6.74 1.92
N MET A 8 -9.01 -5.67 2.71
CA MET A 8 -9.59 -4.36 2.39
C MET A 8 -8.72 -3.57 1.41
N TYR A 9 -7.40 -3.75 1.48
CA TYR A 9 -6.43 -3.10 0.60
C TYR A 9 -5.17 -3.97 0.49
N SER A 10 -4.66 -4.13 -0.72
CA SER A 10 -3.40 -4.81 -1.02
C SER A 10 -2.69 -4.08 -2.16
N ILE A 11 -1.36 -4.16 -2.15
CA ILE A 11 -0.51 -3.75 -3.26
C ILE A 11 0.21 -5.01 -3.74
N ASN A 12 0.10 -5.31 -5.02
CA ASN A 12 0.82 -6.41 -5.66
C ASN A 12 1.93 -5.89 -6.59
N SER A 13 2.70 -6.80 -7.19
CA SER A 13 3.80 -6.44 -8.10
C SER A 13 3.33 -5.73 -9.37
N GLU A 14 2.13 -6.02 -9.88
CA GLU A 14 1.57 -5.34 -11.05
C GLU A 14 1.19 -3.90 -10.73
N ASP A 15 0.66 -3.62 -9.54
CA ASP A 15 0.40 -2.26 -9.07
C ASP A 15 1.70 -1.44 -9.05
N ILE A 16 2.77 -2.01 -8.50
CA ILE A 16 4.10 -1.39 -8.47
C ILE A 16 4.62 -1.14 -9.90
N GLN A 17 4.46 -2.11 -10.80
CA GLN A 17 4.87 -1.96 -12.20
C GLN A 17 4.06 -0.90 -12.94
N ASN A 18 2.76 -0.79 -12.66
CA ASN A 18 1.90 0.24 -13.23
C ASN A 18 2.35 1.64 -12.82
N VAL A 19 2.67 1.83 -11.54
CA VAL A 19 3.22 3.09 -11.04
C VAL A 19 4.59 3.38 -11.65
N ALA A 20 5.47 2.38 -11.74
CA ALA A 20 6.80 2.54 -12.34
C ALA A 20 6.73 3.00 -13.80
N ARG A 21 5.85 2.39 -14.61
CA ARG A 21 5.61 2.80 -15.99
C ARG A 21 5.06 4.22 -16.09
N GLN A 22 4.10 4.58 -15.24
CA GLN A 22 3.51 5.92 -15.28
C GLN A 22 4.48 7.01 -14.80
N ALA A 23 5.30 6.73 -13.78
CA ALA A 23 6.17 7.71 -13.17
C ALA A 23 7.54 7.83 -13.87
N THR A 24 8.02 6.76 -14.50
CA THR A 24 9.41 6.68 -15.01
C THR A 24 9.53 6.08 -16.41
N ASP A 25 8.41 5.72 -17.07
CA ASP A 25 8.35 5.12 -18.41
C ASP A 25 9.18 3.83 -18.57
N ARG A 26 9.36 3.08 -17.47
CA ARG A 26 10.09 1.80 -17.49
C ARG A 26 9.43 0.74 -16.63
N THR A 27 9.73 -0.50 -16.96
CA THR A 27 9.42 -1.69 -16.16
C THR A 27 10.58 -1.96 -15.19
N LEU A 28 10.26 -2.24 -13.92
CA LEU A 28 11.25 -2.59 -12.90
C LEU A 28 11.73 -4.03 -13.08
N THR A 29 12.99 -4.30 -12.75
CA THR A 29 13.50 -5.67 -12.63
C THR A 29 12.93 -6.36 -11.38
N GLU A 30 13.12 -7.67 -11.26
CA GLU A 30 12.70 -8.40 -10.06
C GLU A 30 13.40 -7.89 -8.78
N GLU A 31 14.67 -7.53 -8.87
CA GLU A 31 15.46 -7.00 -7.75
C GLU A 31 14.95 -5.62 -7.32
N GLU A 32 14.62 -4.76 -8.28
CA GLU A 32 14.03 -3.44 -8.02
C GLU A 32 12.62 -3.56 -7.45
N LEU A 33 11.80 -4.50 -7.93
CA LEU A 33 10.48 -4.79 -7.34
C LEU A 33 10.59 -5.21 -5.89
N LYS A 34 11.55 -6.09 -5.55
CA LYS A 34 11.81 -6.51 -4.17
C LYS A 34 12.20 -5.31 -3.30
N PHE A 35 13.12 -4.47 -3.79
CA PHE A 35 13.53 -3.27 -3.08
C PHE A 35 12.35 -2.31 -2.83
N VAL A 36 11.50 -2.08 -3.83
CA VAL A 36 10.31 -1.23 -3.67
C VAL A 36 9.31 -1.86 -2.69
N ALA A 37 9.08 -3.17 -2.74
CA ALA A 37 8.18 -3.85 -1.81
C ALA A 37 8.65 -3.73 -0.34
N GLU A 38 9.96 -3.87 -0.10
CA GLU A 38 10.55 -3.64 1.23
C GLU A 38 10.35 -2.20 1.69
N LYS A 39 10.63 -1.22 0.81
CA LYS A 39 10.45 0.21 1.13
C LYS A 39 8.99 0.57 1.38
N LEU A 40 8.04 0.00 0.63
CA LEU A 40 6.61 0.20 0.89
C LEU A 40 6.23 -0.30 2.29
N GLY A 41 6.84 -1.39 2.77
CA GLY A 41 6.67 -1.84 4.15
C GLY A 41 7.07 -0.80 5.20
N ASP A 42 8.11 -0.01 4.91
CA ASP A 42 8.58 1.08 5.79
C ASP A 42 7.63 2.29 5.78
N TYR A 43 6.97 2.58 4.65
CA TYR A 43 6.12 3.76 4.47
C TYR A 43 4.63 3.52 4.73
N VAL A 44 4.13 2.31 4.50
CA VAL A 44 2.71 1.97 4.67
C VAL A 44 2.46 1.65 6.14
N GLY A 45 2.33 2.71 6.94
CA GLY A 45 1.85 2.67 8.32
C GLY A 45 0.40 2.22 8.42
N ARG A 46 0.16 0.91 8.21
CA ARG A 46 -1.20 0.32 8.19
C ARG A 46 -1.94 0.60 9.49
N CYS A 47 -1.24 0.53 10.63
CA CYS A 47 -1.82 0.80 11.94
C CYS A 47 -2.22 2.27 12.06
N GLU A 48 -1.36 3.19 11.65
CA GLU A 48 -1.58 4.63 11.69
C GLU A 48 -2.77 5.03 10.80
N ALA A 49 -2.85 4.51 9.58
CA ALA A 49 -3.95 4.77 8.66
C ALA A 49 -5.31 4.26 9.23
N ILE A 50 -5.32 3.07 9.85
CA ILE A 50 -6.52 2.54 10.51
C ILE A 50 -6.92 3.40 11.71
N VAL A 51 -5.95 3.77 12.55
CA VAL A 51 -6.19 4.63 13.74
C VAL A 51 -6.72 5.99 13.31
N GLN A 52 -6.15 6.60 12.27
CA GLN A 52 -6.62 7.86 11.72
C GLN A 52 -8.06 7.74 11.21
N ALA A 53 -8.37 6.73 10.39
CA ALA A 53 -9.73 6.51 9.89
C ALA A 53 -10.74 6.31 11.03
N ILE A 54 -10.35 5.62 12.11
CA ILE A 54 -11.17 5.48 13.32
C ILE A 54 -11.35 6.83 14.04
N GLY A 55 -10.31 7.68 14.07
CA GLY A 55 -10.36 9.02 14.64
C GLY A 55 -11.33 9.94 13.91
N GLU A 56 -11.29 9.91 12.57
CA GLU A 56 -12.20 10.66 11.69
C GLU A 56 -13.67 10.28 11.93
N LEU A 57 -13.96 8.98 12.14
CA LEU A 57 -15.30 8.53 12.50
C LEU A 57 -15.82 9.10 13.83
N LYS A 58 -14.92 9.45 14.75
CA LYS A 58 -15.27 9.98 16.07
C LYS A 58 -15.40 11.51 16.10
N GLY A 59 -15.16 12.19 14.96
CA GLY A 59 -15.30 13.64 14.84
C GLY A 59 -14.16 14.44 15.50
N THR A 60 -12.99 13.82 15.69
CA THR A 60 -11.78 14.51 16.16
C THR A 60 -10.76 14.52 15.03
N PRO A 61 -10.34 15.70 14.52
CA PRO A 61 -9.29 15.80 13.51
C PRO A 61 -7.93 15.36 14.05
#